data_AF-A0A235FE49-F1
#
_entry.id   AF-A0A235FE49-F1
#
_cell.length_a   1.000
_cell.length_b   1.000
_cell.length_c   1.000
_cell.angle_alpha   90.00
_cell.angle_beta   90.00
_cell.angle_gamma   90.00
#
_symmetry.space_group_name_H-M   'P 1'
#
loop_
_entity.id
_entity.type
_entity.pdbx_description
1 polymer ?
#
loop_
_entity_poly.entity_id
_entity_poly.type
_entity_poly.pdbx_seq_one_letter_code
_entity_poly.pdbx_strand_id
1 'polypeptide(L)'
;MERYRLFYVYRIKNLSYLHVHGMDMAEKKLFTLLLYAPDSGIDLQAGTSAYPRELLDVLESEKERIEAGNYDILHWEPDLFQEQRLS
;
A
#
# COMPACT_ATOMS: atom_id res chain seq x y z
N MET A 1 -9.05 15.60 7.37
CA MET A 1 -8.58 14.92 6.16
C MET A 1 -7.37 14.11 6.57
N GLU A 2 -7.34 12.81 6.31
CA GLU A 2 -6.18 11.96 6.63
C GLU A 2 -4.97 12.42 5.81
N ARG A 3 -3.82 12.61 6.47
CA ARG A 3 -2.61 13.15 5.83
C ARG A 3 -2.03 12.17 4.82
N TYR A 4 -2.04 10.87 5.12
CA TYR A 4 -1.50 9.85 4.23
C TYR A 4 -2.64 8.99 3.68
N ARG A 5 -2.58 8.68 2.39
CA ARG A 5 -3.55 7.80 1.74
C ARG A 5 -2.83 6.72 0.95
N LEU A 6 -3.19 5.46 1.22
CA LEU A 6 -2.71 4.31 0.47
C LEU A 6 -3.53 4.13 -0.81
N PHE A 7 -2.87 3.75 -1.90
CA PHE A 7 -3.51 3.50 -3.19
C PHE A 7 -3.52 2.02 -3.51
N TYR A 8 -2.34 1.41 -3.63
CA TYR A 8 -2.21 -0.01 -3.94
C TYR A 8 -0.95 -0.58 -3.32
N VAL A 9 -0.95 -1.91 -3.18
CA VAL A 9 0.17 -2.68 -2.67
C VAL A 9 0.44 -3.86 -3.59
N TYR A 10 1.69 -4.32 -3.65
CA TYR A 10 2.01 -5.58 -4.29
C TYR A 10 3.19 -6.27 -3.60
N ARG A 11 3.18 -7.60 -3.64
CA ARG A 11 4.26 -8.45 -3.13
C ARG A 11 5.15 -8.90 -4.27
N ILE A 12 6.44 -8.70 -4.12
CA ILE A 12 7.43 -9.39 -4.96
C ILE A 12 7.78 -10.69 -4.24
N LYS A 13 7.18 -11.81 -4.68
CA LYS A 13 7.19 -13.12 -3.98
C LYS A 13 8.58 -13.62 -3.57
N ASN A 14 9.63 -13.24 -4.29
CA ASN A 14 10.99 -13.71 -4.02
C ASN A 14 11.76 -12.89 -2.97
N LEU A 15 11.22 -11.76 -2.52
CA LEU A 15 11.97 -10.81 -1.70
C LEU A 15 11.44 -10.66 -0.27
N SER A 16 10.34 -11.31 0.12
CA SER A 16 9.73 -11.14 1.45
C SER A 16 9.42 -9.67 1.80
N TYR A 17 9.15 -8.85 0.79
CA TYR A 17 8.78 -7.44 0.96
C TYR A 17 7.43 -7.13 0.30
N LEU A 18 6.75 -6.16 0.89
CA LEU A 18 5.55 -5.54 0.37
C LEU A 18 5.88 -4.12 -0.07
N HIS A 19 5.59 -3.81 -1.33
CA HIS A 19 5.61 -2.43 -1.82
C HIS A 19 4.28 -1.77 -1.50
N VAL A 20 4.33 -0.60 -0.88
CA VAL A 20 3.15 0.21 -0.54
C VAL A 20 3.27 1.55 -1.23
N HIS A 21 2.26 1.90 -2.03
CA HIS A 21 2.20 3.15 -2.76
C HIS A 21 1.07 4.03 -2.23
N GLY A 22 1.35 5.32 -2.08
CA GLY A 22 0.39 6.27 -1.55
C GLY A 22 0.80 7.72 -1.79
N MET A 23 0.10 8.63 -1.12
CA MET A 23 0.31 10.07 -1.21
C MET A 23 0.25 10.75 0.15
N ASP A 24 1.20 11.65 0.40
CA ASP A 24 1.06 12.68 1.42
C ASP A 24 0.14 13.78 0.85
N MET A 25 -1.05 13.87 1.42
CA MET A 25 -2.13 14.77 1.03
C MET A 25 -1.87 16.22 1.47
N ALA A 26 -1.01 16.46 2.45
CA ALA A 26 -0.59 17.81 2.85
C ALA A 26 0.42 18.35 1.83
N GLU A 27 1.44 17.54 1.52
CA GLU A 27 2.55 17.93 0.64
C GLU A 27 2.27 17.72 -0.85
N LYS A 28 1.20 17.01 -1.18
CA LYS A 28 0.85 16.56 -2.53
C LYS A 28 1.96 15.75 -3.20
N LYS A 29 2.67 14.92 -2.42
CA LYS A 29 3.78 14.08 -2.90
C LYS A 29 3.41 12.61 -2.84
N LEU A 30 3.72 11.89 -3.92
CA LEU A 30 3.65 10.44 -3.94
C LEU A 30 4.79 9.86 -3.09
N PHE A 31 4.51 8.75 -2.41
CA PHE A 31 5.52 7.98 -1.70
C PHE A 31 5.45 6.51 -2.08
N THR A 32 6.57 5.83 -1.89
CA THR A 32 6.69 4.38 -2.00
C THR A 32 7.44 3.89 -0.77
N LEU A 33 6.86 2.91 -0.07
CA LEU A 33 7.47 2.26 1.08
C LEU A 33 7.76 0.80 0.75
N LEU A 34 8.81 0.29 1.37
CA LEU A 34 9.14 -1.13 1.33
C LEU A 34 9.00 -1.68 2.75
N LEU A 35 7.97 -2.48 2.98
CA LEU A 35 7.70 -3.09 4.28
C LEU A 35 8.20 -4.53 4.27
N TYR A 36 8.91 -4.91 5.33
CA TYR A 36 9.31 -6.30 5.51
C TYR A 36 8.05 -7.13 5.79
N ALA A 37 7.87 -8.21 5.04
CA ALA A 37 6.65 -8.99 5.09
C ALA A 37 6.90 -10.49 4.81
N PRO A 38 7.69 -11.18 5.65
CA PRO A 38 7.93 -12.62 5.54
C PRO A 38 6.65 -13.41 5.85
N ASP A 39 6.49 -14.58 5.22
CA ASP A 39 5.44 -15.56 5.55
C ASP A 39 4.00 -15.01 5.56
N SER A 40 3.71 -14.04 4.68
CA SER A 40 2.39 -13.43 4.47
C SER A 40 1.95 -12.37 5.49
N GLY A 41 2.67 -12.18 6.59
CA GLY A 41 2.42 -11.10 7.56
C GLY A 41 3.28 -9.87 7.27
N ILE A 42 2.83 -8.68 7.66
CA ILE A 42 3.62 -7.43 7.59
C ILE A 42 4.29 -7.18 8.94
N ASP A 43 5.61 -6.97 8.96
CA ASP A 43 6.33 -6.52 10.15
C ASP A 43 6.55 -5.00 10.07
N LEU A 44 5.74 -4.25 10.83
CA LEU A 44 5.83 -2.78 10.90
C LEU A 44 6.90 -2.30 11.88
N GLN A 45 7.62 -3.18 12.58
CA GLN A 45 8.76 -2.80 13.44
C GLN A 45 10.08 -2.88 12.66
N ALA A 46 10.15 -3.74 11.64
CA ALA A 46 11.34 -3.93 10.82
C ALA A 46 11.51 -2.81 9.78
N GLY A 47 12.51 -1.95 9.99
CA GLY A 47 12.97 -0.99 8.98
C GLY A 47 12.11 0.27 8.81
N THR A 48 11.18 0.53 9.72
CA THR A 48 10.21 1.63 9.65
C THR A 48 10.47 2.76 10.67
N SER A 49 11.52 2.64 11.49
CA SER A 49 11.81 3.57 12.60
C SER A 49 12.03 5.03 12.16
N ALA A 50 12.39 5.25 10.89
CA ALA A 50 12.57 6.58 10.31
C ALA A 50 11.28 7.15 9.70
N TYR A 51 10.18 6.39 9.66
CA TYR A 51 8.94 6.86 9.05
C TYR A 51 8.19 7.83 9.97
N PRO A 52 7.46 8.81 9.41
CA PRO A 52 6.61 9.68 10.19
C PRO A 52 5.61 8.89 11.03
N ARG A 53 5.41 9.29 12.29
CA ARG A 53 4.51 8.58 13.21
C ARG A 53 3.09 8.43 12.65
N GLU A 54 2.56 9.50 12.09
CA GLU A 54 1.23 9.51 11.45
C GLU A 54 1.13 8.49 10.29
N LEU A 55 2.22 8.25 9.55
CA LEU A 55 2.23 7.23 8.49
C LEU A 55 2.23 5.82 9.07
N LEU A 56 2.97 5.59 10.17
CA LEU A 56 2.94 4.32 10.89
C LEU A 56 1.56 4.04 11.46
N ASP A 57 0.89 5.04 12.02
CA ASP A 57 -0.47 4.87 12.56
C ASP A 57 -1.46 4.50 11.44
N VAL A 58 -1.33 5.06 10.23
CA VAL A 58 -2.12 4.67 9.05
C VAL A 58 -1.82 3.23 8.61
N LEU A 59 -0.53 2.84 8.57
CA LEU A 59 -0.14 1.48 8.22
C LEU A 59 -0.67 0.45 9.22
N GLU A 60 -0.66 0.78 10.52
CA GLU A 60 -1.20 -0.07 11.58
C GLU A 60 -2.71 -0.23 11.42
N SER A 61 -3.45 0.87 11.19
CA SER A 61 -4.91 0.81 11.02
C SER A 61 -5.34 0.07 9.75
N GLU A 62 -4.52 0.10 8.69
CA GLU A 62 -4.83 -0.54 7.41
C GLU A 62 -4.22 -1.95 7.27
N LYS A 63 -3.41 -2.40 8.24
CA LYS A 63 -2.66 -3.67 8.18
C LYS A 63 -3.53 -4.86 7.80
N GLU A 64 -4.67 -5.03 8.48
CA GLU A 64 -5.59 -6.15 8.23
C GLU A 64 -6.18 -6.10 6.81
N ARG A 65 -6.51 -4.91 6.30
CA ARG A 65 -7.06 -4.72 4.95
C ARG A 65 -6.00 -4.97 3.88
N ILE A 66 -4.76 -4.59 4.15
CA ILE A 66 -3.61 -4.88 3.29
C ILE A 66 -3.37 -6.38 3.23
N GLU A 67 -3.35 -7.06 4.38
CA GLU A 67 -3.14 -8.52 4.47
C GLU A 67 -4.31 -9.31 3.85
N ALA A 68 -5.53 -8.78 3.91
CA ALA A 68 -6.70 -9.33 3.22
C ALA A 68 -6.72 -9.09 1.69
N GLY A 69 -5.77 -8.32 1.15
CA GLY A 69 -5.63 -8.08 -0.29
C GLY A 69 -6.51 -6.96 -0.85
N ASN A 70 -7.12 -6.12 0.00
CA ASN A 70 -8.02 -5.04 -0.44
C ASN A 70 -7.32 -3.95 -1.28
N TYR A 71 -5.99 -3.90 -1.22
CA TYR A 71 -5.14 -2.98 -1.96
C TYR A 71 -4.40 -3.65 -3.12
N ASP A 72 -4.65 -4.94 -3.38
CA ASP A 72 -4.00 -5.66 -4.46
C ASP A 72 -4.51 -5.16 -5.81
N ILE A 73 -3.58 -4.76 -6.67
CA ILE A 73 -3.88 -4.31 -8.04
C ILE A 73 -4.52 -5.42 -8.88
N LEU A 74 -4.35 -6.69 -8.51
CA LEU A 74 -5.05 -7.80 -9.17
C LEU A 74 -6.57 -7.72 -9.03
N HIS A 75 -7.09 -7.05 -8.00
CA HIS A 75 -8.52 -6.80 -7.84
C HIS A 75 -9.02 -5.58 -8.62
N TRP A 76 -8.11 -4.80 -9.23
CA TRP A 76 -8.49 -3.65 -10.03
C TRP A 76 -8.75 -4.16 -11.42
N GLU A 77 -10.02 -4.47 -11.74
CA GLU A 77 -10.46 -4.95 -13.05
C GLU A 77 -10.03 -3.97 -14.17
N PRO A 78 -8.88 -4.18 -14.85
CA PRO A 78 -8.35 -3.20 -15.79
C PRO A 78 -9.17 -3.20 -17.08
N ASP A 79 -9.84 -4.32 -17.35
CA ASP A 79 -10.59 -4.60 -18.55
C ASP A 79 -11.89 -3.76 -18.65
N LEU A 80 -12.45 -3.33 -17.50
CA LEU A 80 -13.58 -2.37 -17.48
C LEU A 80 -13.23 -1.02 -18.12
N PHE A 81 -11.95 -0.64 -18.15
CA PHE A 81 -11.52 0.61 -18.76
C PHE A 81 -11.55 0.55 -20.30
N GLN A 82 -11.54 -0.65 -20.90
CA GLN A 82 -11.64 -0.79 -22.36
C GLN A 82 -13.07 -0.66 -22.87
N GLU A 83 -14.08 -1.13 -22.13
CA GLU A 83 -15.48 -1.09 -22.56
C GLU A 83 -16.03 0.34 -22.68
N GLN A 84 -15.58 1.26 -21.81
CA GLN A 84 -16.04 2.66 -21.82
C GLN A 84 -15.48 3.51 -22.97
N ARG A 85 -14.49 3.01 -23.73
CA ARG A 85 -13.93 3.71 -24.90
C ARG A 85 -14.61 3.37 -26.23
N LEU A 86 -15.54 2.41 -26.21
CA LEU A 86 -16.24 1.92 -27.40
C LEU A 86 -17.76 2.20 -27.39
N SER A 87 -18.26 2.98 -26.42
CA SER A 87 -19.67 3.41 -26.34
C SER A 87 -19.86 4.89 -26.67
#